data_AF-A0AA38ZV21-F1
#
_entry.id   AF-A0AA38ZV21-F1
#
_cell.length_a   1.000
_cell.length_b   1.000
_cell.length_c   1.000
_cell.angle_alpha   90.00
_cell.angle_beta   90.00
_cell.angle_gamma   90.00
#
_symmetry.space_group_name_H-M   'P 1'
#
loop_
_entity.id
_entity.type
_entity.pdbx_description
1 polymer ?
#
loop_
_entity_poly.entity_id
_entity_poly.type
_entity_poly.pdbx_seq_one_letter_code
_entity_poly.pdbx_strand_id
1 'polypeptide(L)'
;MLPICVSSACSEVDITEGLQKHATLLHCPECDRYLKPSKAWIQAQLESKQLSTLCLKMLKNLNKVRLIHAEFVWTEPHSKRIKVKLRVQKEVLNGAILEQVYIVEYVQKEHWVASVQVRQHVRRTLFHLEQLILRHDAAGRAIKIKQLDHVIDFFGDLSHGKNFHKHIPQAYYHK
;
A
#
# COMPACT_ATOMS: atom_id res chain seq x y z
N MET A 1 12.54 54.65 0.22
CA MET A 1 11.81 53.36 0.12
C MET A 1 12.55 52.54 -0.92
N LEU A 2 13.41 51.62 -0.49
CA LEU A 2 14.23 50.82 -1.41
C LEU A 2 13.35 49.80 -2.14
N PRO A 3 13.53 49.57 -3.44
CA PRO A 3 12.74 48.61 -4.20
C PRO A 3 13.02 47.20 -3.67
N ILE A 4 11.95 46.50 -3.29
CA ILE A 4 11.99 45.10 -2.89
C ILE A 4 12.50 44.31 -4.10
N CYS A 5 13.68 43.73 -3.96
CA CYS A 5 14.33 42.96 -5.02
C CYS A 5 13.52 41.68 -5.26
N VAL A 6 13.04 41.48 -6.49
CA VAL A 6 12.21 40.32 -6.89
C VAL A 6 12.92 38.98 -6.63
N SER A 7 14.25 38.98 -6.55
CA SER A 7 15.06 37.80 -6.24
C SER A 7 14.97 37.34 -4.77
N SER A 8 14.73 38.24 -3.81
CA SER A 8 14.60 37.88 -2.39
C SER A 8 13.16 37.58 -1.95
N ALA A 9 12.15 37.99 -2.73
CA ALA A 9 10.75 37.64 -2.48
C ALA A 9 10.39 36.20 -2.91
N CYS A 10 11.12 35.63 -3.88
CA CYS A 10 10.88 34.26 -4.34
C CYS A 10 11.48 33.18 -3.41
N SER A 11 12.47 33.53 -2.59
CA SER A 11 13.10 32.59 -1.65
C SER A 11 12.22 32.22 -0.46
N GLU A 12 11.21 33.03 -0.13
CA GLU A 12 10.29 32.78 0.99
C GLU A 12 9.05 31.95 0.59
N VAL A 13 8.82 31.71 -0.70
CA VAL A 13 7.64 30.96 -1.16
C VAL A 13 7.95 29.48 -1.26
N ASP A 14 7.50 28.69 -0.29
CA ASP A 14 7.54 27.22 -0.35
C ASP A 14 6.33 26.69 -1.14
N ILE A 15 6.57 26.18 -2.36
CA ILE A 15 5.52 25.63 -3.22
C ILE A 15 5.12 24.20 -2.81
N THR A 16 5.86 23.59 -1.88
CA THR A 16 5.60 22.26 -1.33
C THR A 16 4.72 22.28 -0.09
N GLU A 17 4.33 23.48 0.39
CA GLU A 17 3.40 23.63 1.50
C GLU A 17 2.06 22.95 1.23
N GLY A 18 1.62 22.13 2.19
CA GLY A 18 0.38 21.36 2.08
C GLY A 18 0.44 20.13 1.15
N LEU A 19 1.60 19.83 0.55
CA LEU A 19 1.85 18.55 -0.11
C LEU A 19 2.13 17.46 0.92
N GLN A 20 1.65 16.26 0.63
CA GLN A 20 1.84 15.11 1.50
C GLN A 20 3.28 14.59 1.40
N LYS A 21 4.01 14.63 2.52
CA LYS A 21 5.41 14.14 2.61
C LYS A 21 5.49 12.67 3.04
N HIS A 22 4.43 12.12 3.63
CA HIS A 22 4.42 10.75 4.18
C HIS A 22 3.16 10.01 3.72
N ALA A 23 3.30 8.75 3.28
CA ALA A 23 2.18 7.91 2.87
C ALA A 23 2.41 6.44 3.25
N THR A 24 1.36 5.62 3.17
CA THR A 24 1.45 4.18 3.44
C THR A 24 1.12 3.39 2.18
N LEU A 25 1.95 2.40 1.87
CA LEU A 25 1.71 1.43 0.80
C LEU A 25 1.36 0.09 1.41
N LEU A 26 0.20 -0.46 1.05
CA LEU A 26 -0.15 -1.82 1.43
C LEU A 26 0.49 -2.79 0.43
N HIS A 27 1.27 -3.73 0.94
CA HIS A 27 2.05 -4.68 0.15
C HIS A 27 1.83 -6.11 0.64
N CYS A 28 1.65 -7.03 -0.31
CA CYS A 28 1.66 -8.46 -0.05
C CYS A 28 3.06 -9.02 -0.39
N PRO A 29 3.88 -9.42 0.60
CA PRO A 29 5.23 -9.93 0.37
C PRO A 29 5.29 -11.24 -0.40
N GLU A 30 4.18 -11.98 -0.47
CA GLU A 30 4.12 -13.32 -1.03
C GLU A 30 3.67 -13.33 -2.49
N CYS A 31 3.11 -12.21 -2.95
CA CYS A 31 2.67 -12.06 -4.33
C CYS A 31 3.38 -10.90 -5.05
N ASP A 32 4.25 -10.16 -4.36
CA ASP A 32 4.84 -8.89 -4.82
C ASP A 32 3.81 -7.92 -5.39
N ARG A 33 2.68 -7.80 -4.69
CA ARG A 33 1.54 -6.95 -5.09
C ARG A 33 1.34 -5.80 -4.14
N TYR A 34 0.98 -4.65 -4.71
CA TYR A 34 0.63 -3.44 -4.00
C TYR A 34 -0.86 -3.12 -4.19
N LEU A 35 -1.52 -2.67 -3.12
CA LEU A 35 -2.91 -2.23 -3.20
C LEU A 35 -2.97 -0.80 -3.75
N LYS A 36 -3.72 -0.60 -4.84
CA LYS A 36 -3.99 0.74 -5.38
C LYS A 36 -5.16 1.41 -4.64
N PRO A 37 -5.33 2.75 -4.73
CA PRO A 37 -6.45 3.46 -4.13
C PRO A 37 -7.84 2.92 -4.49
N SER A 38 -8.02 2.44 -5.74
CA SER A 38 -9.27 1.81 -6.19
C SER A 38 -9.45 0.36 -5.73
N LYS A 39 -8.78 -0.05 -4.64
CA LYS A 39 -8.91 -1.35 -3.97
C LYS A 39 -8.61 -2.58 -4.81
N ALA A 40 -7.88 -2.45 -5.92
CA ALA A 40 -7.35 -3.62 -6.64
C ALA A 40 -5.84 -3.73 -6.49
N TRP A 41 -5.36 -4.95 -6.61
CA TRP A 41 -3.96 -5.29 -6.45
C TRP A 41 -3.24 -5.21 -7.80
N ILE A 42 -2.05 -4.63 -7.80
CA ILE A 42 -1.17 -4.62 -8.95
C ILE A 42 0.16 -5.27 -8.56
N GLN A 43 0.71 -6.08 -9.44
CA GLN A 43 2.08 -6.57 -9.28
C GLN A 43 3.02 -5.45 -9.70
N ALA A 44 4.03 -5.15 -8.89
CA ALA A 44 5.03 -4.14 -9.23
C ALA A 44 6.34 -4.48 -8.54
N GLN A 45 7.46 -4.34 -9.26
CA GLN A 45 8.79 -4.50 -8.66
C GLN A 45 9.23 -3.19 -7.98
N LEU A 46 10.16 -3.31 -7.04
CA LEU A 46 10.87 -2.16 -6.48
C LEU A 46 11.49 -1.34 -7.60
N GLU A 47 11.42 -0.01 -7.46
CA GLU A 47 11.97 0.95 -8.44
C GLU A 47 11.38 0.87 -9.85
N SER A 48 10.27 0.15 -10.04
CA SER A 48 9.60 0.05 -11.34
C SER A 48 8.75 1.27 -11.67
N LYS A 49 8.52 1.49 -12.98
CA LYS A 49 7.60 2.52 -13.49
C LYS A 49 6.17 2.36 -12.97
N GLN A 50 5.73 1.11 -12.78
CA GLN A 50 4.41 0.82 -12.24
C GLN A 50 4.29 1.24 -10.76
N LEU A 51 5.31 0.95 -9.96
CA LEU A 51 5.37 1.38 -8.57
C LEU A 51 5.40 2.91 -8.46
N SER A 52 6.20 3.60 -9.29
CA SER A 52 6.23 5.07 -9.33
C SER A 52 4.85 5.67 -9.62
N THR A 53 4.15 5.13 -10.61
CA THR A 53 2.78 5.57 -10.95
C THR A 53 1.81 5.35 -9.79
N LEU A 54 1.94 4.24 -9.06
CA LEU A 54 1.14 3.95 -7.87
C LEU A 54 1.45 4.95 -6.75
N CYS A 55 2.73 5.19 -6.45
CA CYS A 55 3.18 6.16 -5.45
C CYS A 55 2.58 7.55 -5.70
N LEU A 56 2.60 8.03 -6.95
CA LEU A 56 2.01 9.31 -7.32
C LEU A 56 0.49 9.33 -7.09
N LYS A 57 -0.22 8.26 -7.46
CA LYS A 57 -1.69 8.15 -7.24
C LYS A 57 -2.09 8.07 -5.78
N MET A 58 -1.18 7.66 -4.88
CA MET A 58 -1.44 7.59 -3.44
C MET A 58 -1.38 8.97 -2.76
N LEU A 59 -0.78 9.97 -3.41
CA LEU A 59 -0.63 11.30 -2.84
C LEU A 59 -1.86 12.15 -3.08
N LYS A 60 -2.30 12.81 -2.01
CA LYS A 60 -3.34 13.83 -2.07
C LYS A 60 -2.71 15.17 -2.46
N ASN A 61 -3.51 16.04 -3.07
CA ASN A 61 -3.14 17.42 -3.39
C ASN A 61 -1.99 17.60 -4.42
N LEU A 62 -1.53 16.54 -5.08
CA LEU A 62 -0.56 16.67 -6.19
C LEU A 62 -1.08 17.49 -7.37
N ASN A 63 -2.40 17.58 -7.53
CA ASN A 63 -3.04 18.39 -8.57
C ASN A 63 -2.84 19.91 -8.40
N LYS A 64 -2.36 20.37 -7.24
CA LYS A 64 -2.07 21.79 -6.97
C LYS A 64 -0.75 22.26 -7.59
N VAL A 65 0.10 21.33 -8.02
CA VAL A 65 1.42 21.58 -8.58
C VAL A 65 1.61 20.76 -9.85
N ARG A 66 2.47 21.21 -10.75
CA ARG A 66 2.86 20.44 -11.93
C ARG A 66 4.03 19.53 -11.57
N LEU A 67 3.87 18.22 -11.75
CA LEU A 67 4.98 17.28 -11.60
C LEU A 67 5.90 17.36 -12.83
N ILE A 68 7.20 17.56 -12.59
CA ILE A 68 8.24 17.59 -13.63
C ILE A 68 8.94 16.24 -13.70
N HIS A 69 9.36 15.70 -12.55
CA HIS A 69 10.13 14.47 -12.49
C HIS A 69 9.87 13.71 -11.19
N ALA A 70 9.99 12.38 -11.25
CA ALA A 70 9.91 11.50 -10.09
C ALA A 70 11.02 10.45 -10.16
N GLU A 71 11.86 10.39 -9.14
CA GLU A 71 12.96 9.43 -9.03
C GLU A 71 12.93 8.70 -7.70
N PHE A 72 13.26 7.42 -7.69
CA PHE A 72 13.44 6.67 -6.45
C PHE A 72 14.74 7.09 -5.80
N VAL A 73 14.70 7.22 -4.47
CA VAL A 73 15.90 7.40 -3.65
C VAL A 73 16.17 6.06 -3.00
N TRP A 74 17.39 5.55 -3.16
CA TRP A 74 17.80 4.30 -2.55
C TRP A 74 17.54 4.33 -1.04
N THR A 75 16.92 3.27 -0.55
CA THR A 75 16.65 3.03 0.86
C THR A 75 17.17 1.65 1.24
N GLU A 76 17.59 1.51 2.49
CA GLU A 76 18.08 0.22 3.01
C GLU A 76 16.99 -0.86 2.85
N PRO A 77 17.31 -2.07 2.34
CA PRO A 77 16.33 -3.13 2.07
C PRO A 77 15.44 -3.51 3.26
N HIS A 78 15.97 -3.42 4.48
CA HIS A 78 15.26 -3.80 5.71
C HIS A 78 14.37 -2.70 6.27
N SER A 79 14.46 -1.47 5.73
CA SER A 79 13.76 -0.31 6.28
C SER A 79 12.24 -0.36 6.10
N LYS A 80 11.74 -1.22 5.20
CA LYS A 80 10.33 -1.25 4.75
C LYS A 80 9.83 0.15 4.36
N ARG A 81 10.73 0.98 3.84
CA ARG A 81 10.47 2.37 3.44
C ARG A 81 10.92 2.56 2.00
N ILE A 82 10.08 3.23 1.22
CA ILE A 82 10.38 3.62 -0.15
C ILE A 82 10.39 5.16 -0.17
N LYS A 83 11.48 5.76 -0.65
CA LYS A 83 11.57 7.20 -0.79
C LYS A 83 11.49 7.57 -2.26
N VAL A 84 10.62 8.53 -2.59
CA VAL A 84 10.49 9.06 -3.96
C VAL A 84 10.75 10.56 -3.90
N LYS A 85 11.75 11.01 -4.65
CA LYS A 85 12.08 12.42 -4.82
C LYS A 85 11.28 12.96 -6.00
N LEU A 86 10.48 13.98 -5.74
CA LEU A 86 9.60 14.62 -6.69
C LEU A 86 10.12 16.02 -6.99
N ARG A 87 10.26 16.35 -8.28
CA ARG A 87 10.47 17.72 -8.75
C ARG A 87 9.13 18.27 -9.20
N VAL A 88 8.70 19.36 -8.58
CA VAL A 88 7.41 19.99 -8.82
C VAL A 88 7.59 21.45 -9.18
N GLN A 89 6.66 21.96 -9.97
CA GLN A 89 6.66 23.31 -10.49
C GLN A 89 5.31 23.97 -10.20
N LYS A 90 5.34 25.24 -9.79
CA LYS A 90 4.13 26.03 -9.54
C LYS A 90 4.36 27.47 -9.95
N GLU A 91 3.35 28.07 -10.54
CA GLU A 91 3.33 29.51 -10.80
C GLU A 91 3.07 30.27 -9.49
N VAL A 92 3.91 31.26 -9.22
CA VAL A 92 3.83 32.13 -8.05
C VAL A 92 3.51 33.57 -8.48
N LEU A 93 3.63 34.51 -7.54
CA LEU A 93 3.31 35.92 -7.76
C LEU A 93 3.98 36.46 -9.03
N ASN A 94 3.22 37.21 -9.83
CA ASN A 94 3.66 37.86 -11.06
C ASN A 94 4.06 36.91 -12.20
N GLY A 95 3.52 35.69 -12.24
CA GLY A 95 3.75 34.73 -13.33
C GLY A 95 5.13 34.08 -13.31
N ALA A 96 5.91 34.31 -12.25
CA ALA A 96 7.17 33.61 -12.05
C ALA A 96 6.89 32.12 -11.79
N ILE A 97 7.69 31.26 -12.41
CA ILE A 97 7.54 29.81 -12.26
C ILE A 97 8.65 29.30 -11.35
N LEU A 98 8.30 28.75 -10.19
CA LEU A 98 9.25 28.14 -9.27
C LEU A 98 9.25 26.62 -9.43
N GLU A 99 10.46 26.04 -9.42
CA GLU A 99 10.68 24.61 -9.32
C GLU A 99 11.28 24.29 -7.94
N GLN A 100 10.70 23.32 -7.25
CA GLN A 100 11.23 22.81 -5.98
C GLN A 100 11.21 21.29 -5.96
N VAL A 101 12.08 20.76 -5.11
CA VAL A 101 12.27 19.32 -4.96
C VAL A 101 11.93 18.94 -3.53
N TYR A 102 11.11 17.90 -3.38
CA TYR A 102 10.83 17.32 -2.07
C TYR A 102 10.82 15.80 -2.13
N ILE A 103 11.04 15.20 -0.96
CA ILE A 103 11.07 13.75 -0.80
C ILE A 103 9.79 13.31 -0.12
N VAL A 104 9.15 12.31 -0.70
CA VAL A 104 8.02 11.61 -0.11
C VAL A 104 8.48 10.28 0.43
N GLU A 105 8.14 10.01 1.67
CA GLU A 105 8.42 8.76 2.34
C GLU A 105 7.18 7.87 2.39
N TYR A 106 7.29 6.67 1.84
CA TYR A 106 6.26 5.66 1.83
C TYR A 106 6.63 4.53 2.78
N VAL A 107 5.80 4.32 3.81
CA VAL A 107 5.95 3.17 4.71
C VAL A 107 5.20 1.98 4.12
N GLN A 108 5.91 0.87 3.92
CA GLN A 108 5.35 -0.38 3.43
C GLN A 108 4.74 -1.14 4.60
N LYS A 109 3.42 -1.33 4.55
CA LYS A 109 2.67 -2.11 5.55
C LYS A 109 2.21 -3.40 4.91
N GLU A 110 2.56 -4.51 5.55
CA GLU A 110 2.16 -5.83 5.11
C GLU A 110 0.65 -5.99 5.18
N HIS A 111 0.05 -6.43 4.07
CA HIS A 111 -1.37 -6.70 3.96
C HIS A 111 -1.64 -7.89 3.04
N TRP A 112 -2.68 -8.63 3.35
CA TRP A 112 -3.04 -9.85 2.62
C TRP A 112 -4.11 -9.55 1.58
N VAL A 113 -4.02 -10.24 0.45
CA VAL A 113 -4.92 -10.06 -0.69
C VAL A 113 -6.33 -10.58 -0.37
N ALA A 114 -6.42 -11.70 0.34
CA ALA A 114 -7.65 -12.26 0.87
C ALA A 114 -7.43 -12.87 2.27
N SER A 115 -8.47 -12.83 3.08
CA SER A 115 -8.54 -13.53 4.36
C SER A 115 -9.88 -14.26 4.47
N VAL A 116 -9.86 -15.54 4.83
CA VAL A 116 -11.05 -16.31 5.18
C VAL A 116 -11.03 -16.56 6.68
N GLN A 117 -12.02 -16.04 7.37
CA GLN A 117 -12.19 -16.30 8.80
C GLN A 117 -13.15 -17.46 8.95
N VAL A 118 -12.70 -18.55 9.57
CA VAL A 118 -13.57 -19.65 9.99
C VAL A 118 -13.82 -19.50 11.48
N ARG A 119 -15.09 -19.33 11.85
CA ARG A 119 -15.49 -19.17 13.26
C ARG A 119 -16.25 -20.40 13.68
N GLN A 120 -15.93 -20.91 14.86
CA GLN A 120 -16.66 -22.04 15.41
C GLN A 120 -16.90 -21.86 16.90
N HIS A 121 -18.18 -21.79 17.26
CA HIS A 121 -18.63 -21.54 18.62
C HIS A 121 -18.20 -22.64 19.61
N VAL A 122 -18.13 -23.90 19.15
CA VAL A 122 -17.79 -25.06 20.00
C VAL A 122 -16.39 -25.59 19.68
N ARG A 123 -15.52 -25.65 20.70
CA ARG A 123 -14.11 -26.11 20.56
C ARG A 123 -13.96 -27.55 20.07
N ARG A 124 -14.88 -28.45 20.44
CA ARG A 124 -14.77 -29.90 20.17
C ARG A 124 -14.80 -30.25 18.68
N THR A 125 -15.39 -29.40 17.85
CA THR A 125 -15.53 -29.59 16.40
C THR A 125 -14.48 -28.82 15.58
N LEU A 126 -13.62 -28.02 16.23
CA LEU A 126 -12.55 -27.24 15.59
C LEU A 126 -11.37 -28.13 15.19
N PHE A 127 -11.03 -29.11 16.02
CA PHE A 127 -10.03 -30.12 15.67
C PHE A 127 -10.43 -30.93 14.43
N HIS A 128 -11.70 -31.30 14.30
CA HIS A 128 -12.19 -32.02 13.12
C HIS A 128 -12.08 -31.17 11.85
N LEU A 129 -12.38 -29.88 11.95
CA LEU A 129 -12.23 -28.93 10.86
C LEU A 129 -10.75 -28.78 10.46
N GLU A 130 -9.84 -28.64 11.41
CA GLU A 130 -8.39 -28.59 11.13
C GLU A 130 -7.91 -29.84 10.39
N GLN A 131 -8.34 -31.03 10.82
CA GLN A 131 -8.00 -32.28 10.13
C GLN A 131 -8.58 -32.34 8.71
N LEU A 132 -9.78 -31.80 8.47
CA LEU A 132 -10.35 -31.69 7.11
C LEU A 132 -9.54 -30.73 6.23
N ILE A 133 -9.10 -29.60 6.78
CA ILE A 133 -8.30 -28.60 6.05
C ILE A 133 -6.92 -29.17 5.68
N LEU A 134 -6.29 -29.93 6.58
CA LEU A 134 -5.06 -30.66 6.31
C LEU A 134 -5.28 -31.75 5.24
N ARG A 135 -6.39 -32.50 5.32
CA ARG A 135 -6.71 -33.57 4.37
C ARG A 135 -6.95 -33.08 2.95
N HIS A 136 -7.53 -31.89 2.80
CA HIS A 136 -7.79 -31.27 1.49
C HIS A 136 -6.63 -30.41 0.96
N ASP A 137 -5.47 -30.41 1.63
CA ASP A 137 -4.31 -29.55 1.30
C ASP A 137 -4.67 -28.05 1.20
N ALA A 138 -5.78 -27.64 1.84
CA ALA A 138 -6.21 -26.26 1.89
C ALA A 138 -5.27 -25.42 2.79
N ALA A 139 -4.59 -26.06 3.75
CA ALA A 139 -3.53 -25.47 4.55
C ALA A 139 -2.24 -25.22 3.76
N GLY A 140 -1.85 -26.12 2.84
CA GLY A 140 -0.60 -26.02 2.07
C GLY A 140 -0.55 -24.78 1.16
N ARG A 141 -1.70 -24.19 0.87
CA ARG A 141 -1.83 -22.99 0.04
C ARG A 141 -2.20 -21.72 0.81
N ALA A 142 -2.38 -21.84 2.13
CA ALA A 142 -2.57 -20.70 3.00
C ALA A 142 -1.20 -20.07 3.27
N ILE A 143 -1.11 -18.77 3.03
CA ILE A 143 0.12 -18.00 3.22
C ILE A 143 0.40 -17.81 4.71
N LYS A 144 -0.67 -17.65 5.49
CA LYS A 144 -0.58 -17.56 6.96
C LYS A 144 -1.86 -18.10 7.57
N ILE A 145 -1.71 -18.84 8.67
CA ILE A 145 -2.81 -19.30 9.50
C ILE A 145 -2.64 -18.64 10.86
N LYS A 146 -3.67 -17.93 11.34
CA LYS A 146 -3.71 -17.43 12.72
C LYS A 146 -4.86 -18.08 13.44
N GLN A 147 -4.54 -18.75 14.54
CA GLN A 147 -5.54 -19.29 15.45
C GLN A 147 -5.74 -18.30 16.60
N LEU A 148 -6.97 -17.84 16.76
CA LEU A 148 -7.46 -17.08 17.89
C LEU A 148 -8.51 -17.93 18.63
N ASP A 149 -8.88 -17.55 19.85
CA ASP A 149 -9.91 -18.29 20.57
C ASP A 149 -11.21 -18.36 19.75
N HIS A 150 -11.62 -19.59 19.39
CA HIS A 150 -12.80 -19.92 18.59
C HIS A 150 -12.78 -19.46 17.11
N VAL A 151 -11.66 -18.93 16.61
CA VAL A 151 -11.53 -18.41 15.24
C VAL A 151 -10.23 -18.86 14.59
N ILE A 152 -10.29 -19.33 13.35
CA ILE A 152 -9.11 -19.59 12.53
C ILE A 152 -9.16 -18.66 11.31
N ASP A 153 -8.17 -17.79 11.21
CA ASP A 153 -7.99 -16.89 10.06
C ASP A 153 -6.99 -17.50 9.07
N PHE A 154 -7.45 -17.75 7.85
CA PHE A 154 -6.63 -18.18 6.72
C PHE A 154 -6.35 -16.98 5.82
N PHE A 155 -5.08 -16.62 5.65
CA PHE A 155 -4.65 -15.56 4.74
C PHE A 155 -4.12 -16.18 3.45
N GLY A 156 -4.51 -15.64 2.29
CA GLY A 156 -4.16 -16.21 1.00
C GLY A 156 -4.36 -15.24 -0.16
N ASP A 157 -4.11 -15.74 -1.38
CA ASP A 157 -4.46 -15.03 -2.61
C ASP A 157 -5.99 -15.02 -2.84
N LEU A 158 -6.49 -14.09 -3.65
CA LEU A 158 -7.90 -13.96 -4.06
C LEU A 158 -8.47 -15.29 -4.59
N SER A 159 -7.64 -16.04 -5.32
CA SER A 159 -7.93 -17.36 -5.87
C SER A 159 -8.19 -18.39 -4.77
N HIS A 160 -7.45 -18.31 -3.66
CA HIS A 160 -7.60 -19.19 -2.51
C HIS A 160 -8.85 -18.88 -1.73
N GLY A 161 -9.09 -17.61 -1.39
CA GLY A 161 -10.31 -17.22 -0.67
C GLY A 161 -11.58 -17.65 -1.40
N LYS A 162 -11.59 -17.52 -2.73
CA LYS A 162 -12.70 -17.98 -3.57
C LYS A 162 -12.83 -19.48 -3.68
N ASN A 163 -11.79 -20.29 -3.53
CA ASN A 163 -11.92 -21.75 -3.61
C ASN A 163 -12.08 -22.39 -2.22
N PHE A 164 -11.79 -21.66 -1.14
CA PHE A 164 -11.85 -22.16 0.23
C PHE A 164 -13.25 -22.69 0.61
N HIS A 165 -14.32 -22.05 0.10
CA HIS A 165 -15.72 -22.50 0.28
C HIS A 165 -16.05 -23.85 -0.34
N LYS A 166 -15.25 -24.34 -1.29
CA LYS A 166 -15.47 -25.65 -1.90
C LYS A 166 -15.03 -26.80 -1.00
N HIS A 167 -14.16 -26.52 -0.03
CA HIS A 167 -13.50 -27.53 0.80
C HIS A 167 -14.05 -27.56 2.23
N ILE A 168 -14.88 -26.60 2.63
CA ILE A 168 -15.49 -26.55 3.96
C ILE A 168 -17.02 -26.49 3.78
N PRO A 169 -17.78 -27.28 4.56
CA PRO A 169 -19.24 -27.23 4.52
C PRO A 169 -19.79 -25.84 4.85
N GLN A 170 -20.87 -25.45 4.15
CA GLN A 170 -21.52 -24.15 4.29
C GLN A 170 -21.97 -23.82 5.73
N ALA A 171 -22.16 -24.85 6.56
CA ALA A 171 -22.50 -24.77 7.98
C ALA A 171 -21.44 -24.08 8.87
N TYR A 172 -20.22 -23.88 8.37
CA TYR A 172 -19.12 -23.22 9.11
C TYR A 172 -18.86 -21.78 8.65
N TYR A 173 -19.69 -21.24 7.74
CA TYR A 173 -19.60 -19.87 7.26
C TYR A 173 -20.65 -18.99 7.93
N HIS A 174 -20.25 -17.82 8.39
CA HIS A 174 -21.16 -16.72 8.68
C HIS A 174 -20.92 -15.58 7.68
N LYS A 175 -22.01 -15.00 7.15
CA LYS A 175 -22.00 -13.79 6.33
C LYS A 175 -21.42 -12.60 7.10
#